data_AF-A0A109UXE4-F1
#
_entry.id   AF-A0A109UXE4-F1
#
_cell.length_a   1.000
_cell.length_b   1.000
_cell.length_c   1.000
_cell.angle_alpha   90.00
_cell.angle_beta   90.00
_cell.angle_gamma   90.00
#
_symmetry.space_group_name_H-M   'P 1'
#
loop_
_entity.id
_entity.type
_entity.pdbx_description
1 polymer ?
#
loop_
_entity_poly.entity_id
_entity_poly.type
_entity_poly.pdbx_seq_one_letter_code
_entity_poly.pdbx_strand_id
1 'polypeptide(L)'
;MQREVDYLVNRLGPGQVYGDNVSEVTRGIVYHIPRVRDRKQLQRLVNAMFNSKIWHIPALDILELYEVTQAIFRWKLKISEPSISIKDFYDTWNNAFYSIRTWTLPQLAILSGVLSTKTEFLSVQQQYFIDDSSSCARMYDDWMAKHFLPVWTVMLEKYKSLPPKFEQLVLMYAPLRNKRSGVGINSGNVIQCLFNLVIKYITSKDDSSFVGRHLNDIAFVLNALVSDGSQAVLSSILHQLCQVSYDLSLKELTRQETVRYDVKYYANIMFTFVLILDGCLHNKARIPGLHHQAIMILFYINFIVQDFGKEEFHSYQRVYQVSASILAHNVDIMNASLQVLLGNIWKTDTKANTSRIIFMLEFLETTLLHIPINSQYIDKVLQPIIMSYIHSTNSIVRENAHAVQLSIFQSPNTSETPIAWKSISLKPYLELILTQFASNLVSKEQLLTVYETINSQLPYISIKYPGIVEELLQFTFSKVRDCSKIPTKVVLSECLILQCGALSGDGICKWLDTCQELITQLPQPGQLELKWKMWELVKKSRNDAAIQWWYTHDIHVRL
;
A
#
# COMPACT_ATOMS: atom_id res chain seq x y z
N MET A 1 7.74 47.14 17.36
CA MET A 1 7.69 45.98 18.29
C MET A 1 7.03 46.29 19.64
N GLN A 2 7.58 47.11 20.55
CA GLN A 2 6.98 47.28 21.89
C GLN A 2 5.53 47.84 21.85
N ARG A 3 5.26 48.87 21.05
CA ARG A 3 3.90 49.42 20.86
C ARG A 3 2.90 48.41 20.29
N GLU A 4 3.35 47.52 19.40
CA GLU A 4 2.52 46.47 18.78
C GLU A 4 2.25 45.32 19.77
N VAL A 5 3.24 44.95 20.58
CA VAL A 5 3.08 43.97 21.67
C VAL A 5 2.12 44.50 22.73
N ASP A 6 2.25 45.75 23.16
CA ASP A 6 1.32 46.36 24.11
C ASP A 6 -0.10 46.49 23.52
N TYR A 7 -0.23 46.78 22.22
CA TYR A 7 -1.52 46.74 21.51
C TYR A 7 -2.16 45.34 21.56
N LEU A 8 -1.39 44.29 21.26
CA LEU A 8 -1.88 42.90 21.33
C LEU A 8 -2.27 42.48 22.75
N VAL A 9 -1.45 42.83 23.75
CA VAL A 9 -1.77 42.55 25.17
C VAL A 9 -3.09 43.21 25.57
N ASN A 10 -3.32 44.45 25.16
CA ASN A 10 -4.57 45.16 25.47
C ASN A 10 -5.77 44.54 24.76
N ARG A 11 -5.61 44.10 23.51
CA ARG A 11 -6.67 43.41 22.74
C ARG A 11 -7.00 42.02 23.29
N LEU A 12 -6.03 41.32 23.86
CA LEU A 12 -6.22 40.01 24.50
C LEU A 12 -6.79 40.12 25.93
N GLY A 13 -6.89 41.34 26.48
CA GLY A 13 -7.30 41.62 27.85
C GLY A 13 -8.79 41.40 28.15
N PRO A 14 -9.17 41.36 29.44
CA PRO A 14 -10.49 40.90 29.91
C PRO A 14 -11.71 41.81 29.63
N GLY A 15 -11.55 42.91 28.87
CA GLY A 15 -12.56 43.98 28.73
C GLY A 15 -13.00 44.40 27.33
N GLN A 16 -12.68 43.64 26.27
CA GLN A 16 -13.06 43.98 24.88
C GLN A 16 -14.26 43.15 24.37
N VAL A 17 -15.07 43.73 23.49
CA VAL A 17 -16.17 43.06 22.76
C VAL A 17 -15.64 42.57 21.42
N TYR A 18 -15.78 41.28 21.15
CA TYR A 18 -15.10 40.59 20.05
C TYR A 18 -16.09 40.26 18.93
N GLY A 19 -16.20 41.14 17.94
CA GLY A 19 -17.01 40.93 16.72
C GLY A 19 -16.19 40.43 15.54
N ASP A 20 -15.14 41.17 15.14
CA ASP A 20 -14.47 40.96 13.83
C ASP A 20 -12.93 40.83 13.86
N ASN A 21 -12.28 40.97 15.02
CA ASN A 21 -10.81 41.13 15.11
C ASN A 21 -10.01 39.83 15.40
N VAL A 22 -10.66 38.66 15.46
CA VAL A 22 -9.97 37.42 15.88
C VAL A 22 -8.84 37.04 14.92
N SER A 23 -9.08 37.07 13.61
CA SER A 23 -8.05 36.72 12.61
C SER A 23 -6.86 37.69 12.63
N GLU A 24 -7.11 38.98 12.85
CA GLU A 24 -6.06 40.00 12.97
C GLU A 24 -5.20 39.75 14.22
N VAL A 25 -5.84 39.51 15.37
CA VAL A 25 -5.16 39.17 16.62
C VAL A 25 -4.33 37.90 16.44
N THR A 26 -4.90 36.86 15.81
CA THR A 26 -4.23 35.60 15.51
C THR A 26 -2.98 35.79 14.65
N ARG A 27 -3.07 36.55 13.56
CA ARG A 27 -1.90 36.86 12.71
C ARG A 27 -0.85 37.65 13.48
N GLY A 28 -1.29 38.62 14.28
CA GLY A 28 -0.42 39.43 15.13
C GLY A 28 0.36 38.58 16.14
N ILE A 29 -0.29 37.66 16.85
CA ILE A 29 0.40 36.80 17.83
C ILE A 29 1.38 35.83 17.16
N VAL A 30 1.03 35.24 16.01
CA VAL A 30 1.94 34.34 15.26
C VAL A 30 3.18 35.10 14.79
N TYR A 31 3.01 36.34 14.35
CA TYR A 31 4.13 37.15 13.89
C TYR A 31 5.01 37.65 15.05
N HIS A 32 4.40 38.19 16.11
CA HIS A 32 5.13 38.92 17.15
C HIS A 32 5.69 38.03 18.26
N ILE A 33 4.98 36.99 18.74
CA ILE A 33 5.44 36.16 19.86
C ILE A 33 6.84 35.56 19.61
N PRO A 34 7.14 34.97 18.44
CA PRO A 34 8.47 34.39 18.17
C PRO A 34 9.60 35.43 18.14
N ARG A 35 9.27 36.71 17.88
CA ARG A 35 10.22 37.81 17.62
C ARG A 35 10.49 38.70 18.83
N VAL A 36 9.83 38.47 19.96
CA VAL A 36 10.03 39.28 21.18
C VAL A 36 11.48 39.16 21.67
N ARG A 37 12.09 40.31 21.98
CA ARG A 37 13.48 40.43 22.43
C ARG A 37 13.63 40.58 23.95
N ASP A 38 12.55 40.94 24.66
CA ASP A 38 12.54 41.11 26.10
C ASP A 38 11.71 40.02 26.80
N ARG A 39 12.30 39.39 27.82
CA ARG A 39 11.66 38.28 28.53
C ARG A 39 10.38 38.70 29.26
N LYS A 40 10.34 39.91 29.85
CA LYS A 40 9.14 40.39 30.57
C LYS A 40 8.00 40.69 29.60
N GLN A 41 8.30 41.26 28.44
CA GLN A 41 7.33 41.48 27.36
C GLN A 41 6.78 40.15 26.83
N LEU A 42 7.64 39.15 26.62
CA LEU A 42 7.18 37.83 26.19
C LEU A 42 6.26 37.22 27.25
N GLN A 43 6.63 37.29 28.52
CA GLN A 43 5.82 36.77 29.61
C GLN A 43 4.45 37.46 29.68
N ARG A 44 4.39 38.78 29.53
CA ARG A 44 3.12 39.53 29.47
C ARG A 44 2.26 39.07 28.28
N LEU A 45 2.85 38.93 27.10
CA LEU A 45 2.13 38.56 25.88
C LEU A 45 1.65 37.11 25.90
N VAL A 46 2.50 36.16 26.32
CA VAL A 46 2.13 34.75 26.47
C VAL A 46 1.04 34.59 27.52
N ASN A 47 1.15 35.26 28.68
CA ASN A 47 0.11 35.20 29.71
C ASN A 47 -1.22 35.82 29.24
N ALA A 48 -1.18 36.93 28.51
CA ALA A 48 -2.38 37.57 27.96
C ALA A 48 -3.03 36.67 26.89
N MET A 49 -2.23 36.10 25.99
CA MET A 49 -2.69 35.16 24.97
C MET A 49 -3.30 33.92 25.62
N PHE A 50 -2.59 33.28 26.54
CA PHE A 50 -3.01 32.01 27.12
C PHE A 50 -4.25 32.09 28.04
N ASN A 51 -4.52 33.25 28.62
CA ASN A 51 -5.69 33.47 29.49
C ASN A 51 -6.79 34.31 28.83
N SER A 52 -6.71 34.55 27.53
CA SER A 52 -7.65 35.45 26.86
C SER A 52 -9.05 34.87 26.76
N LYS A 53 -10.06 35.72 27.00
CA LYS A 53 -11.48 35.35 26.85
C LYS A 53 -11.92 35.23 25.38
N ILE A 54 -11.15 35.81 24.46
CA ILE A 54 -11.44 35.78 23.01
C ILE A 54 -11.48 34.34 22.47
N TRP A 55 -10.81 33.41 23.13
CA TRP A 55 -10.77 31.99 22.75
C TRP A 55 -12.02 31.19 23.13
N HIS A 56 -12.93 31.79 23.89
CA HIS A 56 -14.15 31.13 24.38
C HIS A 56 -15.40 31.48 23.57
N ILE A 57 -15.23 32.20 22.45
CA ILE A 57 -16.33 32.59 21.57
C ILE A 57 -16.87 31.32 20.87
N PRO A 58 -18.19 31.08 20.87
CA PRO A 58 -18.78 29.86 20.29
C PRO A 58 -18.46 29.61 18.81
N ALA A 59 -18.19 30.67 18.04
CA ALA A 59 -17.88 30.60 16.61
C ALA A 59 -16.40 30.28 16.30
N LEU A 60 -15.51 30.26 17.31
CA LEU A 60 -14.10 29.99 17.10
C LEU A 60 -13.84 28.49 16.90
N ASP A 61 -13.12 28.14 15.83
CA ASP A 61 -12.56 26.80 15.70
C ASP A 61 -11.35 26.64 16.62
N ILE A 62 -11.50 25.81 17.65
CA ILE A 62 -10.44 25.53 18.63
C ILE A 62 -9.21 24.90 17.96
N LEU A 63 -9.39 24.20 16.84
CA LEU A 63 -8.28 23.63 16.08
C LEU A 63 -7.43 24.71 15.40
N GLU A 64 -7.98 25.90 15.15
CA GLU A 64 -7.18 27.05 14.68
C GLU A 64 -6.14 27.44 15.74
N LEU A 65 -6.49 27.40 17.03
CA LEU A 65 -5.54 27.72 18.11
C LEU A 65 -4.37 26.74 18.20
N TYR A 66 -4.63 25.48 17.89
CA TYR A 66 -3.59 24.47 17.75
C TYR A 66 -2.61 24.86 16.62
N GLU A 67 -3.13 25.23 15.45
CA GLU A 67 -2.29 25.60 14.29
C GLU A 67 -1.51 26.89 14.54
N VAL A 68 -2.12 27.84 15.24
CA VAL A 68 -1.52 29.11 15.66
C VAL A 68 -0.32 28.89 16.57
N THR A 69 -0.46 28.05 17.59
CA THR A 69 0.66 27.81 18.53
C THR A 69 1.70 26.90 17.95
N GLN A 70 1.32 25.95 17.10
CA GLN A 70 2.26 25.22 16.26
C GLN A 70 3.08 26.20 15.41
N ALA A 71 2.44 27.16 14.73
CA ALA A 71 3.13 28.15 13.91
C ALA A 71 4.06 29.05 14.72
N ILE A 72 3.64 29.50 15.92
CA ILE A 72 4.49 30.29 16.83
C ILE A 72 5.79 29.56 17.15
N PHE A 73 5.71 28.28 17.55
CA PHE A 73 6.89 27.50 17.90
C PHE A 73 7.76 27.21 16.67
N ARG A 74 7.16 26.86 15.52
CA ARG A 74 7.89 26.67 14.26
C ARG A 74 8.65 27.91 13.83
N TRP A 75 8.00 29.07 13.88
CA TRP A 75 8.66 30.33 13.55
C TRP A 75 9.81 30.63 14.50
N LYS A 76 9.64 30.37 15.80
CA LYS A 76 10.72 30.57 16.77
C LYS A 76 11.97 29.75 16.43
N LEU A 77 11.80 28.53 15.91
CA LEU A 77 12.92 27.67 15.49
C LEU A 77 13.58 28.07 14.16
N LYS A 78 12.90 28.89 13.34
CA LYS A 78 13.37 29.27 11.99
C LYS A 78 13.89 30.71 11.88
N ILE A 79 13.60 31.56 12.85
CA ILE A 79 14.00 32.97 12.81
C ILE A 79 15.49 33.10 13.09
N SER A 80 16.22 33.73 12.15
CA SER A 80 17.65 34.06 12.25
C SER A 80 17.93 35.38 12.96
N GLU A 81 16.91 36.18 13.28
CA GLU A 81 17.05 37.46 13.95
C GLU A 81 17.41 37.30 15.45
N PRO A 82 18.14 38.27 16.04
CA PRO A 82 18.40 38.29 17.47
C PRO A 82 17.08 38.38 18.23
N SER A 83 16.71 37.25 18.83
CA SER A 83 15.55 37.06 19.70
C SER A 83 16.05 36.49 21.04
N ILE A 84 15.20 36.47 22.07
CA ILE A 84 15.58 35.83 23.34
C ILE A 84 16.05 34.38 23.13
N SER A 85 16.83 33.84 24.06
CA SER A 85 17.29 32.45 23.95
C SER A 85 16.11 31.47 23.80
N ILE A 86 16.35 30.34 23.12
CA ILE A 86 15.35 29.27 23.00
C ILE A 86 14.90 28.81 24.39
N LYS A 87 15.84 28.69 25.33
CA LYS A 87 15.53 28.35 26.72
C LYS A 87 14.58 29.35 27.38
N ASP A 88 14.87 30.65 27.31
CA ASP A 88 13.99 31.68 27.91
C ASP A 88 12.59 31.67 27.28
N PHE A 89 12.50 31.40 25.98
CA PHE A 89 11.23 31.26 25.28
C PHE A 89 10.42 30.09 25.86
N TYR A 90 11.03 28.91 25.96
CA TYR A 90 10.39 27.71 26.50
C TYR A 90 10.06 27.85 28.00
N ASP A 91 10.96 28.43 28.80
CA ASP A 91 10.72 28.73 30.22
C ASP A 91 9.51 29.65 30.41
N THR A 92 9.30 30.60 29.51
CA THR A 92 8.14 31.51 29.58
C THR A 92 6.82 30.76 29.38
N TRP A 93 6.76 29.86 28.40
CA TRP A 93 5.60 28.99 28.19
C TRP A 93 5.43 27.98 29.33
N ASN A 94 6.53 27.42 29.83
CA ASN A 94 6.52 26.54 30.99
C ASN A 94 5.84 27.21 32.19
N ASN A 95 6.25 28.44 32.53
CA ASN A 95 5.64 29.19 33.61
C ASN A 95 4.14 29.44 33.40
N ALA A 96 3.73 29.72 32.15
CA ALA A 96 2.31 29.88 31.83
C ALA A 96 1.52 28.58 32.09
N PHE A 97 2.02 27.43 31.65
CA PHE A 97 1.37 26.12 31.85
C PHE A 97 1.27 25.73 33.33
N TYR A 98 2.34 25.94 34.10
CA TYR A 98 2.36 25.63 35.55
C TYR A 98 1.52 26.61 36.39
N SER A 99 1.22 27.81 35.88
CA SER A 99 0.39 28.79 36.59
C SER A 99 -1.11 28.50 36.55
N ILE A 100 -1.57 27.58 35.69
CA ILE A 100 -2.98 27.24 35.59
C ILE A 100 -3.44 26.34 36.74
N ARG A 101 -4.57 26.72 37.36
CA ARG A 101 -5.32 25.85 38.28
C ARG A 101 -6.37 24.99 37.58
N THR A 102 -7.05 25.54 36.57
CA THR A 102 -8.12 24.86 35.83
C THR A 102 -7.94 25.02 34.34
N TRP A 103 -7.78 23.90 33.63
CA TRP A 103 -7.60 23.90 32.18
C TRP A 103 -8.93 24.02 31.44
N THR A 104 -8.89 24.73 30.32
CA THR A 104 -10.00 24.86 29.37
C THR A 104 -9.64 24.23 28.02
N LEU A 105 -10.65 23.94 27.21
CA LEU A 105 -10.45 23.31 25.89
C LEU A 105 -9.54 24.16 24.96
N PRO A 106 -9.69 25.50 24.88
CA PRO A 106 -8.75 26.33 24.11
C PRO A 106 -7.31 26.29 24.63
N GLN A 107 -7.11 26.29 25.95
CA GLN A 107 -5.77 26.18 26.55
C GLN A 107 -5.13 24.83 26.25
N LEU A 108 -5.93 23.75 26.24
CA LEU A 108 -5.45 22.43 25.84
C LEU A 108 -5.06 22.39 24.35
N ALA A 109 -5.79 23.08 23.48
CA ALA A 109 -5.44 23.22 22.07
C ALA A 109 -4.14 23.99 21.87
N ILE A 110 -3.94 25.08 22.62
CA ILE A 110 -2.70 25.83 22.64
C ILE A 110 -1.53 24.91 23.01
N LEU A 111 -1.64 24.17 24.13
CA LEU A 111 -0.63 23.23 24.56
C LEU A 111 -0.39 22.10 23.54
N SER A 112 -1.45 21.57 22.95
CA SER A 112 -1.36 20.54 21.90
C SER A 112 -0.57 21.03 20.69
N GLY A 113 -0.85 22.26 20.22
CA GLY A 113 -0.11 22.86 19.12
C GLY A 113 1.37 23.04 19.44
N VAL A 114 1.71 23.42 20.68
CA VAL A 114 3.10 23.42 21.17
C VAL A 114 3.70 22.02 21.07
N LEU A 115 3.08 21.01 21.69
CA LEU A 115 3.59 19.64 21.74
C LEU A 115 3.82 19.03 20.36
N SER A 116 3.01 19.40 19.36
CA SER A 116 3.13 18.92 17.98
C SER A 116 4.46 19.31 17.29
N THR A 117 5.18 20.29 17.84
CA THR A 117 6.46 20.75 17.29
C THR A 117 7.67 19.98 17.81
N LYS A 118 7.48 18.97 18.69
CA LYS A 118 8.58 18.21 19.30
C LYS A 118 9.56 17.63 18.27
N THR A 119 9.05 16.98 17.22
CA THR A 119 9.90 16.35 16.20
C THR A 119 10.73 17.37 15.44
N GLU A 120 10.13 18.52 15.10
CA GLU A 120 10.83 19.62 14.43
C GLU A 120 11.89 20.25 15.34
N PHE A 121 11.58 20.46 16.62
CA PHE A 121 12.55 20.90 17.62
C PHE A 121 13.74 19.94 17.74
N LEU A 122 13.49 18.63 17.86
CA LEU A 122 14.55 17.62 17.98
C LEU A 122 15.44 17.58 16.73
N SER A 123 14.86 17.73 15.53
CA SER A 123 15.61 17.81 14.28
C SER A 123 16.54 19.04 14.26
N VAL A 124 16.00 20.22 14.59
CA VAL A 124 16.80 21.46 14.65
C VAL A 124 17.87 21.38 15.75
N GLN A 125 17.55 20.81 16.91
CA GLN A 125 18.50 20.59 18.00
C GLN A 125 19.67 19.69 17.57
N GLN A 126 19.40 18.60 16.85
CA GLN A 126 20.44 17.70 16.35
C GLN A 126 21.34 18.37 15.30
N GLN A 127 20.79 19.29 14.51
CA GLN A 127 21.53 19.96 13.44
C GLN A 127 22.35 21.17 13.94
N TYR A 128 21.80 21.94 14.88
CA TYR A 128 22.32 23.28 15.23
C TYR A 128 22.60 23.48 16.73
N PHE A 129 22.35 22.49 17.59
CA PHE A 129 22.59 22.57 19.04
C PHE A 129 21.98 23.82 19.71
N ILE A 130 20.71 24.12 19.40
CA ILE A 130 20.01 25.35 19.85
C ILE A 130 19.69 25.39 21.36
N ASP A 131 19.81 24.28 22.07
CA ASP A 131 19.67 24.11 23.52
C ASP A 131 20.81 23.26 24.08
N ASP A 132 21.84 23.91 24.64
CA ASP A 132 23.00 23.25 25.24
C ASP A 132 22.66 22.38 26.47
N SER A 133 21.53 22.65 27.11
CA SER A 133 21.15 22.04 28.39
C SER A 133 20.25 20.81 28.25
N SER A 134 19.76 20.53 27.04
CA SER A 134 18.70 19.53 26.77
C SER A 134 17.44 19.70 27.63
N SER A 135 17.24 20.89 28.21
CA SER A 135 16.13 21.16 29.11
C SER A 135 14.81 21.35 28.36
N CYS A 136 14.84 21.95 27.16
CA CYS A 136 13.65 22.15 26.33
C CYS A 136 13.09 20.82 25.81
N ALA A 137 13.97 19.88 25.45
CA ALA A 137 13.55 18.52 25.07
C ALA A 137 12.75 17.83 26.18
N ARG A 138 13.22 17.95 27.44
CA ARG A 138 12.56 17.39 28.62
C ARG A 138 11.22 18.08 28.91
N MET A 139 11.10 19.38 28.64
CA MET A 139 9.84 20.11 28.82
C MET A 139 8.72 19.53 27.98
N TYR A 140 8.97 19.09 26.74
CA TYR A 140 7.94 18.42 25.94
C TYR A 140 7.39 17.16 26.62
N ASP A 141 8.26 16.33 27.18
CA ASP A 141 7.88 15.10 27.88
C ASP A 141 7.11 15.42 29.18
N ASP A 142 7.60 16.40 29.93
CA ASP A 142 6.94 16.89 31.14
C ASP A 142 5.56 17.48 30.86
N TRP A 143 5.43 18.34 29.85
CA TRP A 143 4.16 18.94 29.47
C TRP A 143 3.16 17.88 29.00
N MET A 144 3.62 16.88 28.24
CA MET A 144 2.79 15.76 27.81
C MET A 144 2.27 14.94 28.99
N ALA A 145 3.16 14.55 29.91
CA ALA A 145 2.84 13.65 31.01
C ALA A 145 2.10 14.34 32.17
N LYS A 146 2.50 15.56 32.54
CA LYS A 146 1.98 16.28 33.73
C LYS A 146 0.76 17.13 33.42
N HIS A 147 0.60 17.61 32.17
CA HIS A 147 -0.48 18.52 31.80
C HIS A 147 -1.39 17.93 30.74
N PHE A 148 -0.88 17.64 29.54
CA PHE A 148 -1.74 17.29 28.40
C PHE A 148 -2.52 16.00 28.63
N LEU A 149 -1.86 14.86 28.86
CA LEU A 149 -2.56 13.56 28.98
C LEU A 149 -3.58 13.53 30.14
N PRO A 150 -3.27 13.98 31.37
CA PRO A 150 -4.25 13.98 32.46
C PRO A 150 -5.46 14.87 32.16
N VAL A 151 -5.21 16.10 31.68
CA VAL A 151 -6.28 17.06 31.38
C VAL A 151 -7.14 16.57 30.20
N TRP A 152 -6.49 16.09 29.14
CA TRP A 152 -7.15 15.54 27.97
C TRP A 152 -8.05 14.37 28.34
N THR A 153 -7.58 13.44 29.19
CA THR A 153 -8.37 12.27 29.62
C THR A 153 -9.63 12.70 30.37
N VAL A 154 -9.51 13.66 31.29
CA VAL A 154 -10.67 14.20 32.03
C VAL A 154 -11.65 14.91 31.09
N MET A 155 -11.15 15.72 30.16
CA MET A 155 -12.00 16.41 29.18
C MET A 155 -12.66 15.44 28.20
N LEU A 156 -11.97 14.38 27.80
CA LEU A 156 -12.48 13.36 26.88
C LEU A 156 -13.71 12.66 27.47
N GLU A 157 -13.65 12.24 28.73
CA GLU A 157 -14.80 11.64 29.42
C GLU A 157 -15.93 12.66 29.63
N LYS A 158 -15.60 13.91 29.99
CA LYS A 158 -16.58 14.99 30.16
C LYS A 158 -17.35 15.29 28.87
N TYR A 159 -16.69 15.26 27.72
CA TYR A 159 -17.26 15.63 26.43
C TYR A 159 -17.69 14.43 25.57
N LYS A 160 -17.66 13.22 26.12
CA LYS A 160 -18.03 11.97 25.44
C LYS A 160 -19.40 12.00 24.75
N SER A 161 -20.38 12.71 25.32
CA SER A 161 -21.73 12.85 24.77
C SER A 161 -21.91 14.08 23.86
N LEU A 162 -20.86 14.88 23.61
CA LEU A 162 -20.87 16.06 22.76
C LEU A 162 -19.95 15.87 21.56
N PRO A 163 -20.45 15.30 20.44
CA PRO A 163 -19.61 14.87 19.31
C PRO A 163 -18.64 15.94 18.78
N PRO A 164 -19.03 17.21 18.55
CA PRO A 164 -18.10 18.20 18.01
C PRO A 164 -16.89 18.47 18.91
N LYS A 165 -17.09 18.51 20.24
CA LYS A 165 -16.01 18.75 21.21
C LYS A 165 -15.16 17.50 21.41
N PHE A 166 -15.78 16.33 21.35
CA PHE A 166 -15.08 15.05 21.39
C PHE A 166 -14.15 14.89 20.17
N GLU A 167 -14.65 15.19 18.98
CA GLU A 167 -13.87 15.18 17.73
C GLU A 167 -12.65 16.10 17.81
N GLN A 168 -12.84 17.34 18.28
CA GLN A 168 -11.73 18.29 18.47
C GLN A 168 -10.66 17.74 19.42
N LEU A 169 -11.06 17.16 20.57
CA LEU A 169 -10.13 16.53 21.52
C LEU A 169 -9.34 15.38 20.90
N VAL A 170 -10.01 14.53 20.14
CA VAL A 170 -9.39 13.40 19.46
C VAL A 170 -8.41 13.89 18.39
N LEU A 171 -8.76 14.93 17.63
CA LEU A 171 -7.90 15.56 16.63
C LEU A 171 -6.67 16.25 17.23
N MET A 172 -6.78 16.85 18.41
CA MET A 172 -5.64 17.40 19.16
C MET A 172 -4.68 16.31 19.67
N TYR A 173 -5.18 15.08 19.90
CA TYR A 173 -4.36 13.98 20.38
C TYR A 173 -3.61 13.26 19.26
N ALA A 174 -4.21 13.14 18.07
CA ALA A 174 -3.67 12.34 16.98
C ALA A 174 -2.21 12.72 16.60
N PRO A 175 -1.85 14.00 16.41
CA PRO A 175 -0.47 14.38 16.08
C PRO A 175 0.55 14.16 17.21
N LEU A 176 0.09 13.92 18.45
CA LEU A 176 0.94 13.88 19.63
C LEU A 176 1.30 12.47 20.09
N ARG A 177 0.60 11.46 19.59
CA ARG A 177 0.75 10.11 20.13
C ARG A 177 2.08 9.48 19.70
N ASN A 178 2.95 9.26 20.68
CA ASN A 178 4.10 8.37 20.55
C ASN A 178 3.76 6.94 20.99
N LYS A 179 4.47 5.94 20.46
CA LYS A 179 4.29 4.50 20.76
C LYS A 179 4.28 4.14 22.26
N ARG A 180 4.82 4.99 23.13
CA ARG A 180 4.94 4.76 24.59
C ARG A 180 3.83 5.39 25.44
N SER A 181 2.90 6.15 24.85
CA SER A 181 2.01 7.10 25.58
C SER A 181 0.61 6.55 25.89
N GLY A 182 0.34 5.27 25.64
CA GLY A 182 -1.03 4.74 25.50
C GLY A 182 -1.59 3.87 26.63
N VAL A 183 -0.94 3.78 27.79
CA VAL A 183 -1.45 2.94 28.89
C VAL A 183 -2.68 3.59 29.53
N GLY A 184 -3.86 2.98 29.38
CA GLY A 184 -5.06 3.30 30.17
C GLY A 184 -6.15 4.15 29.48
N ILE A 185 -6.01 4.51 28.20
CA ILE A 185 -7.06 5.25 27.47
C ILE A 185 -8.14 4.27 26.98
N ASN A 186 -9.43 4.58 27.16
CA ASN A 186 -10.54 3.84 26.54
C ASN A 186 -10.49 4.05 25.01
N SER A 187 -9.66 3.25 24.35
CA SER A 187 -9.27 3.41 22.95
C SER A 187 -10.45 3.25 22.00
N GLY A 188 -11.51 2.51 22.36
CA GLY A 188 -12.64 2.21 21.46
C GLY A 188 -13.33 3.45 20.89
N ASN A 189 -13.71 4.41 21.73
CA ASN A 189 -14.40 5.63 21.27
C ASN A 189 -13.48 6.54 20.45
N VAL A 190 -12.20 6.60 20.83
CA VAL A 190 -11.19 7.38 20.10
C VAL A 190 -10.95 6.77 18.72
N ILE A 191 -10.81 5.45 18.63
CA ILE A 191 -10.66 4.74 17.37
C ILE A 191 -11.88 5.01 16.47
N GLN A 192 -13.10 4.80 16.98
CA GLN A 192 -14.31 5.00 16.18
C GLN A 192 -14.45 6.46 15.71
N CYS A 193 -14.09 7.43 16.57
CA CYS A 193 -14.12 8.84 16.20
C CYS A 193 -13.10 9.18 15.10
N LEU A 194 -11.83 8.76 15.25
CA LEU A 194 -10.80 8.95 14.21
C LEU A 194 -11.22 8.29 12.90
N PHE A 195 -11.79 7.09 12.97
CA PHE A 195 -12.26 6.37 11.80
C PHE A 195 -13.43 7.09 11.12
N ASN A 196 -14.40 7.61 11.88
CA ASN A 196 -15.49 8.42 11.32
C ASN A 196 -14.98 9.70 10.65
N LEU A 197 -13.92 10.32 11.20
CA LEU A 197 -13.27 11.49 10.58
C LEU A 197 -12.60 11.12 9.25
N VAL A 198 -11.98 9.94 9.14
CA VAL A 198 -11.46 9.41 7.86
C VAL A 198 -12.59 9.22 6.85
N ILE A 199 -13.71 8.62 7.25
CA ILE A 199 -14.90 8.46 6.38
C ILE A 199 -15.43 9.81 5.91
N LYS A 200 -15.50 10.79 6.82
CA LYS A 200 -15.93 12.16 6.49
C LYS A 200 -15.03 12.79 5.44
N TYR A 201 -13.70 12.64 5.56
CA TYR A 201 -12.74 13.11 4.57
C TYR A 201 -12.93 12.44 3.19
N ILE A 202 -13.13 11.12 3.15
CA ILE A 202 -13.42 10.37 1.92
C ILE A 202 -14.71 10.88 1.26
N THR A 203 -15.69 11.27 2.05
CA THR A 203 -16.98 11.71 1.52
C THR A 203 -16.91 13.16 1.05
N SER A 204 -16.23 14.04 1.78
CA SER A 204 -16.18 15.49 1.52
C SER A 204 -15.16 15.90 0.45
N LYS A 205 -14.08 15.12 0.28
CA LYS A 205 -12.92 15.47 -0.57
C LYS A 205 -12.26 16.81 -0.19
N ASP A 206 -12.32 17.18 1.08
CA ASP A 206 -11.80 18.46 1.58
C ASP A 206 -10.37 18.33 2.15
N ASP A 207 -9.39 18.50 1.26
CA ASP A 207 -7.96 18.54 1.59
C ASP A 207 -7.55 19.76 2.43
N SER A 208 -8.39 20.80 2.48
CA SER A 208 -8.11 22.05 3.20
C SER A 208 -8.52 21.99 4.66
N SER A 209 -9.41 21.07 5.03
CA SER A 209 -9.81 20.83 6.41
C SER A 209 -8.64 20.41 7.30
N PHE A 210 -8.77 20.61 8.62
CA PHE A 210 -7.80 20.10 9.60
C PHE A 210 -7.56 18.59 9.44
N VAL A 211 -8.63 17.83 9.20
CA VAL A 211 -8.56 16.38 8.96
C VAL A 211 -7.73 16.08 7.71
N GLY A 212 -7.96 16.80 6.60
CA GLY A 212 -7.20 16.63 5.36
C GLY A 212 -5.72 16.98 5.50
N ARG A 213 -5.38 18.00 6.30
CA ARG A 213 -3.99 18.38 6.60
C ARG A 213 -3.27 17.39 7.52
N HIS A 214 -4.00 16.76 8.45
CA HIS A 214 -3.46 15.85 9.47
C HIS A 214 -3.82 14.37 9.25
N LEU A 215 -4.26 13.99 8.05
CA LEU A 215 -4.73 12.63 7.78
C LEU A 215 -3.65 11.56 8.05
N ASN A 216 -2.39 11.86 7.75
CA ASN A 216 -1.28 10.96 8.02
C ASN A 216 -1.10 10.69 9.52
N ASP A 217 -1.22 11.74 10.35
CA ASP A 217 -1.16 11.61 11.81
C ASP A 217 -2.34 10.78 12.32
N ILE A 218 -3.53 11.02 11.80
CA ILE A 218 -4.76 10.27 12.11
C ILE A 218 -4.58 8.79 11.74
N ALA A 219 -4.09 8.48 10.54
CA ALA A 219 -3.87 7.13 10.07
C ALA A 219 -2.81 6.38 10.90
N PHE A 220 -1.72 7.06 11.27
CA PHE A 220 -0.67 6.48 12.11
C PHE A 220 -1.20 6.16 13.52
N VAL A 221 -1.98 7.06 14.11
CA VAL A 221 -2.61 6.83 15.41
C VAL A 221 -3.66 5.74 15.34
N LEU A 222 -4.46 5.70 14.28
CA LEU A 222 -5.42 4.62 14.04
C LEU A 222 -4.70 3.28 13.97
N ASN A 223 -3.66 3.12 13.13
CA ASN A 223 -2.87 1.89 13.04
C ASN A 223 -2.45 1.42 14.46
N ALA A 224 -1.81 2.30 15.22
CA ALA A 224 -1.33 1.97 16.55
C ALA A 224 -2.44 1.77 17.60
N LEU A 225 -3.65 2.33 17.45
CA LEU A 225 -4.75 2.14 18.42
C LEU A 225 -5.50 0.83 18.08
N VAL A 226 -5.67 0.57 16.80
CA VAL A 226 -6.34 -0.61 16.25
C VAL A 226 -5.55 -1.87 16.58
N SER A 227 -4.21 -1.84 16.61
CA SER A 227 -3.39 -2.97 17.08
C SER A 227 -3.64 -3.38 18.54
N ASP A 228 -4.18 -2.49 19.37
CA ASP A 228 -4.53 -2.74 20.77
C ASP A 228 -6.07 -2.71 21.00
N GLY A 229 -6.85 -2.59 19.93
CA GLY A 229 -8.30 -2.46 19.97
C GLY A 229 -9.02 -3.75 20.36
N SER A 230 -10.24 -3.63 20.87
CA SER A 230 -11.10 -4.78 21.15
C SER A 230 -11.70 -5.36 19.86
N GLN A 231 -11.97 -6.66 19.86
CA GLN A 231 -12.54 -7.35 18.70
C GLN A 231 -13.81 -6.67 18.16
N ALA A 232 -14.73 -6.24 19.02
CA ALA A 232 -15.98 -5.60 18.62
C ALA A 232 -15.77 -4.29 17.85
N VAL A 233 -14.84 -3.45 18.32
CA VAL A 233 -14.49 -2.17 17.66
C VAL A 233 -13.86 -2.46 16.29
N LEU A 234 -12.96 -3.44 16.21
CA LEU A 234 -12.26 -3.79 14.99
C LEU A 234 -13.18 -4.41 13.94
N SER A 235 -14.11 -5.29 14.34
CA SER A 235 -15.14 -5.82 13.44
C SER A 235 -16.03 -4.71 12.87
N SER A 236 -16.41 -3.72 13.70
CA SER A 236 -17.17 -2.55 13.24
C SER A 236 -16.39 -1.74 12.21
N ILE A 237 -15.11 -1.46 12.48
CA ILE A 237 -14.23 -0.71 11.57
C ILE A 237 -14.06 -1.43 10.25
N LEU A 238 -13.74 -2.73 10.26
CA LEU A 238 -13.56 -3.51 9.04
C LEU A 238 -14.85 -3.57 8.21
N HIS A 239 -16.00 -3.73 8.86
CA HIS A 239 -17.29 -3.72 8.18
C HIS A 239 -17.55 -2.38 7.48
N GLN A 240 -17.38 -1.26 8.19
CA GLN A 240 -17.55 0.07 7.63
C GLN A 240 -16.48 0.39 6.57
N LEU A 241 -15.24 -0.09 6.74
CA LEU A 241 -14.16 0.11 5.79
C LEU A 241 -14.43 -0.66 4.49
N CYS A 242 -14.96 -1.89 4.57
CA CYS A 242 -15.48 -2.62 3.42
C CYS A 242 -16.61 -1.84 2.72
N GLN A 243 -17.56 -1.29 3.48
CA GLN A 243 -18.67 -0.52 2.90
C GLN A 243 -18.18 0.75 2.20
N VAL A 244 -17.32 1.54 2.84
CA VAL A 244 -16.81 2.80 2.28
C VAL A 244 -15.90 2.55 1.08
N SER A 245 -15.07 1.49 1.12
CA SER A 245 -14.25 1.10 -0.04
C SER A 245 -15.13 0.64 -1.20
N TYR A 246 -16.18 -0.15 -0.94
CA TYR A 246 -17.17 -0.52 -1.95
C TYR A 246 -17.87 0.69 -2.56
N ASP A 247 -18.40 1.59 -1.74
CA ASP A 247 -19.12 2.80 -2.17
C ASP A 247 -18.21 3.72 -3.00
N LEU A 248 -16.96 3.89 -2.55
CA LEU A 248 -15.94 4.62 -3.29
C LEU A 248 -15.71 3.99 -4.67
N SER A 249 -15.50 2.67 -4.70
CA SER A 249 -15.21 1.95 -5.92
C SER A 249 -16.41 1.96 -6.89
N LEU A 250 -17.64 1.82 -6.38
CA LEU A 250 -18.89 1.94 -7.14
C LEU A 250 -19.05 3.33 -7.76
N LYS A 251 -18.74 4.38 -7.00
CA LYS A 251 -18.76 5.77 -7.50
C LYS A 251 -17.78 6.00 -8.64
N GLU A 252 -16.62 5.33 -8.61
CA GLU A 252 -15.58 5.47 -9.63
C GLU A 252 -15.80 4.58 -10.87
N LEU A 253 -16.73 3.62 -10.84
CA LEU A 253 -17.09 2.83 -12.03
C LEU A 253 -17.74 3.63 -13.15
N THR A 254 -18.42 4.71 -12.82
CA THR A 254 -19.16 5.52 -13.80
C THR A 254 -18.29 6.60 -14.44
N ARG A 255 -17.03 6.71 -14.00
CA ARG A 255 -16.08 7.72 -14.46
C ARG A 255 -15.26 7.22 -15.64
N GLN A 256 -14.84 8.17 -16.46
CA GLN A 256 -14.04 7.94 -17.66
C GLN A 256 -12.65 7.38 -17.32
N GLU A 257 -12.03 6.66 -18.26
CA GLU A 257 -10.70 6.05 -18.08
C GLU A 257 -9.56 7.05 -17.85
N THR A 258 -9.74 8.31 -18.23
CA THR A 258 -8.70 9.36 -18.14
C THR A 258 -8.46 9.88 -16.72
N VAL A 259 -9.24 9.43 -15.74
CA VAL A 259 -9.08 9.87 -14.34
C VAL A 259 -7.77 9.31 -13.77
N ARG A 260 -6.99 10.23 -13.21
CA ARG A 260 -5.77 9.96 -12.47
C ARG A 260 -6.09 9.74 -11.00
N TYR A 261 -5.74 8.58 -10.48
CA TYR A 261 -5.95 8.18 -9.09
C TYR A 261 -4.68 8.29 -8.24
N ASP A 262 -3.57 8.75 -8.81
CA ASP A 262 -2.34 9.07 -8.08
C ASP A 262 -2.36 10.46 -7.40
N VAL A 263 -3.45 11.21 -7.55
CA VAL A 263 -3.60 12.52 -6.89
C VAL A 263 -3.73 12.38 -5.37
N LYS A 264 -3.31 13.43 -4.65
CA LYS A 264 -3.23 13.50 -3.18
C LYS A 264 -4.45 12.90 -2.48
N TYR A 265 -5.67 13.24 -2.92
CA TYR A 265 -6.90 12.74 -2.31
C TYR A 265 -6.98 11.20 -2.29
N TYR A 266 -6.76 10.52 -3.42
CA TYR A 266 -6.84 9.06 -3.50
C TYR A 266 -5.62 8.39 -2.85
N ALA A 267 -4.42 8.95 -3.01
CA ALA A 267 -3.22 8.48 -2.33
C ALA A 267 -3.40 8.46 -0.80
N ASN A 268 -3.95 9.55 -0.26
CA ASN A 268 -4.32 9.69 1.16
C ASN A 268 -5.29 8.58 1.62
N ILE A 269 -6.29 8.24 0.81
CA ILE A 269 -7.24 7.15 1.11
C ILE A 269 -6.51 5.81 1.15
N MET A 270 -5.72 5.51 0.11
CA MET A 270 -4.97 4.27 0.00
C MET A 270 -4.04 4.07 1.19
N PHE A 271 -3.22 5.07 1.52
CA PHE A 271 -2.31 4.98 2.67
C PHE A 271 -3.07 4.78 3.98
N THR A 272 -4.16 5.51 4.17
CA THR A 272 -4.99 5.37 5.38
C THR A 272 -5.59 3.98 5.50
N PHE A 273 -6.14 3.43 4.41
CA PHE A 273 -6.74 2.09 4.42
C PHE A 273 -5.70 1.01 4.68
N VAL A 274 -4.54 1.07 4.01
CA VAL A 274 -3.44 0.12 4.22
C VAL A 274 -2.92 0.17 5.66
N LEU A 275 -2.77 1.37 6.25
CA LEU A 275 -2.32 1.52 7.64
C LEU A 275 -3.34 0.98 8.66
N ILE A 276 -4.64 1.21 8.42
CA ILE A 276 -5.70 0.64 9.28
C ILE A 276 -5.69 -0.89 9.20
N LEU A 277 -5.60 -1.45 7.98
CA LEU A 277 -5.54 -2.90 7.78
C LEU A 277 -4.29 -3.52 8.40
N ASP A 278 -3.12 -2.90 8.23
CA ASP A 278 -1.88 -3.32 8.87
C ASP A 278 -2.02 -3.32 10.40
N GLY A 279 -2.64 -2.29 10.98
CA GLY A 279 -2.94 -2.22 12.40
C GLY A 279 -3.85 -3.36 12.88
N CYS A 280 -4.89 -3.70 12.10
CA CYS A 280 -5.78 -4.83 12.38
C CYS A 280 -5.03 -6.17 12.33
N LEU A 281 -4.12 -6.36 11.37
CA LEU A 281 -3.34 -7.60 11.23
C LEU A 281 -2.32 -7.81 12.35
N HIS A 282 -1.81 -6.72 12.95
CA HIS A 282 -0.94 -6.80 14.13
C HIS A 282 -1.68 -7.02 15.44
N ASN A 283 -3.01 -6.92 15.44
CA ASN A 283 -3.81 -7.09 16.65
C ASN A 283 -3.74 -8.53 17.15
N LYS A 284 -3.64 -8.70 18.48
CA LYS A 284 -3.56 -10.02 19.12
C LYS A 284 -4.92 -10.74 19.22
N ALA A 285 -6.02 -10.01 19.15
CA ALA A 285 -7.37 -10.56 19.17
C ALA A 285 -7.68 -11.25 17.83
N ARG A 286 -8.33 -12.42 17.91
CA ARG A 286 -8.81 -13.12 16.72
C ARG A 286 -10.06 -12.40 16.21
N ILE A 287 -9.92 -11.71 15.08
CA ILE A 287 -11.03 -11.01 14.43
C ILE A 287 -11.61 -11.91 13.33
N PRO A 288 -12.86 -12.37 13.45
CA PRO A 288 -13.48 -13.21 12.44
C PRO A 288 -13.56 -12.51 11.09
N GLY A 289 -13.20 -13.20 10.01
CA GLY A 289 -13.32 -12.67 8.65
C GLY A 289 -12.30 -11.59 8.27
N LEU A 290 -11.34 -11.25 9.14
CA LEU A 290 -10.36 -10.18 8.93
C LEU A 290 -9.66 -10.27 7.57
N HIS A 291 -9.09 -11.43 7.24
CA HIS A 291 -8.32 -11.61 6.00
C HIS A 291 -9.21 -11.51 4.76
N HIS A 292 -10.43 -12.04 4.83
CA HIS A 292 -11.41 -11.90 3.75
C HIS A 292 -11.77 -10.43 3.53
N GLN A 293 -12.10 -9.70 4.61
CA GLN A 293 -12.43 -8.28 4.54
C GLN A 293 -11.25 -7.43 4.06
N ALA A 294 -10.03 -7.75 4.49
CA ALA A 294 -8.82 -7.09 4.01
C ALA A 294 -8.66 -7.25 2.49
N ILE A 295 -8.82 -8.48 1.96
CA ILE A 295 -8.78 -8.72 0.51
C ILE A 295 -9.90 -7.95 -0.21
N MET A 296 -11.12 -7.90 0.34
CA MET A 296 -12.21 -7.12 -0.29
C MET A 296 -11.89 -5.62 -0.32
N ILE A 297 -11.35 -5.06 0.76
CA ILE A 297 -10.99 -3.64 0.83
C ILE A 297 -9.89 -3.34 -0.19
N LEU A 298 -8.83 -4.15 -0.24
CA LEU A 298 -7.74 -4.00 -1.21
C LEU A 298 -8.24 -4.14 -2.66
N PHE A 299 -9.15 -5.08 -2.91
CA PHE A 299 -9.82 -5.25 -4.20
C PHE A 299 -10.55 -3.97 -4.63
N TYR A 300 -11.35 -3.39 -3.73
CA TYR A 300 -12.13 -2.20 -4.05
C TYR A 300 -11.29 -0.95 -4.30
N ILE A 301 -10.12 -0.83 -3.67
CA ILE A 301 -9.19 0.30 -3.88
C ILE A 301 -8.09 0.03 -4.92
N ASN A 302 -8.05 -1.14 -5.55
CA ASN A 302 -6.95 -1.53 -6.44
C ASN A 302 -6.76 -0.55 -7.61
N PHE A 303 -7.84 0.13 -8.04
CA PHE A 303 -7.76 1.15 -9.08
C PHE A 303 -6.85 2.34 -8.72
N ILE A 304 -6.69 2.63 -7.42
CA ILE A 304 -5.76 3.64 -6.90
C ILE A 304 -4.34 3.10 -6.95
N VAL A 305 -4.17 1.84 -6.52
CA VAL A 305 -2.87 1.17 -6.43
C VAL A 305 -2.23 0.99 -7.81
N GLN A 306 -3.04 0.69 -8.83
CA GLN A 306 -2.56 0.55 -10.22
C GLN A 306 -1.92 1.84 -10.77
N ASP A 307 -2.38 3.01 -10.35
CA ASP A 307 -1.80 4.30 -10.75
C ASP A 307 -0.56 4.68 -9.95
N PHE A 308 -0.49 4.24 -8.69
CA PHE A 308 0.64 4.54 -7.81
C PHE A 308 1.83 3.59 -8.03
N GLY A 309 1.55 2.36 -8.45
CA GLY A 309 2.50 1.27 -8.49
C GLY A 309 2.48 0.44 -7.20
N LYS A 310 2.75 -0.86 -7.35
CA LYS A 310 2.85 -1.83 -6.25
C LYS A 310 4.28 -2.06 -5.80
N GLU A 311 5.24 -1.76 -6.67
CA GLU A 311 6.65 -1.93 -6.40
C GLU A 311 7.06 -0.95 -5.29
N GLU A 312 7.87 -1.43 -4.35
CA GLU A 312 8.35 -0.67 -3.17
C GLU A 312 7.28 -0.28 -2.12
N PHE A 313 5.98 -0.48 -2.38
CA PHE A 313 4.94 -0.24 -1.36
C PHE A 313 4.80 -1.42 -0.38
N HIS A 314 5.83 -1.62 0.45
CA HIS A 314 5.98 -2.78 1.32
C HIS A 314 4.79 -3.04 2.27
N SER A 315 4.17 -1.99 2.82
CA SER A 315 3.01 -2.16 3.71
C SER A 315 1.81 -2.76 2.98
N TYR A 316 1.53 -2.33 1.75
CA TYR A 316 0.46 -2.90 0.92
C TYR A 316 0.76 -4.37 0.60
N GLN A 317 1.97 -4.66 0.11
CA GLN A 317 2.41 -6.01 -0.24
C GLN A 317 2.28 -6.96 0.95
N ARG A 318 2.69 -6.51 2.15
CA ARG A 318 2.57 -7.29 3.38
C ARG A 318 1.12 -7.59 3.74
N VAL A 319 0.23 -6.59 3.76
CA VAL A 319 -1.20 -6.78 4.07
C VAL A 319 -1.83 -7.78 3.11
N TYR A 320 -1.53 -7.63 1.81
CA TYR A 320 -2.00 -8.53 0.77
C TYR A 320 -1.49 -9.96 0.96
N GLN A 321 -0.16 -10.16 1.07
CA GLN A 321 0.46 -11.47 1.19
C GLN A 321 0.00 -12.24 2.43
N VAL A 322 -0.06 -11.57 3.60
CA VAL A 322 -0.53 -12.20 4.85
C VAL A 322 -1.98 -12.65 4.69
N SER A 323 -2.83 -11.79 4.13
CA SER A 323 -4.26 -12.10 3.97
C SER A 323 -4.50 -13.18 2.92
N ALA A 324 -3.86 -13.08 1.75
CA ALA A 324 -3.97 -14.05 0.67
C ALA A 324 -3.43 -15.41 1.09
N SER A 325 -2.28 -15.47 1.77
CA SER A 325 -1.70 -16.71 2.31
C SER A 325 -2.68 -17.41 3.25
N ILE A 326 -3.27 -16.70 4.21
CA ILE A 326 -4.22 -17.31 5.17
C ILE A 326 -5.48 -17.83 4.47
N LEU A 327 -6.02 -17.09 3.50
CA LEU A 327 -7.16 -17.58 2.70
C LEU A 327 -6.76 -18.77 1.83
N ALA A 328 -5.50 -18.84 1.39
CA ALA A 328 -4.95 -19.95 0.63
C ALA A 328 -4.72 -21.24 1.46
N HIS A 329 -5.08 -21.29 2.75
CA HIS A 329 -5.00 -22.53 3.52
C HIS A 329 -6.26 -23.40 3.38
N ASN A 330 -7.36 -22.85 2.85
CA ASN A 330 -8.64 -23.55 2.77
C ASN A 330 -9.35 -23.22 1.46
N VAL A 331 -9.59 -24.23 0.63
CA VAL A 331 -10.26 -24.12 -0.69
C VAL A 331 -11.62 -23.45 -0.55
N ASP A 332 -12.43 -23.82 0.44
CA ASP A 332 -13.79 -23.29 0.60
C ASP A 332 -13.78 -21.81 0.96
N ILE A 333 -12.86 -21.38 1.82
CA ILE A 333 -12.68 -19.98 2.22
C ILE A 333 -12.14 -19.13 1.05
N MET A 334 -11.15 -19.67 0.33
CA MET A 334 -10.65 -19.04 -0.89
C MET A 334 -11.76 -18.90 -1.93
N ASN A 335 -12.53 -19.98 -2.17
CA ASN A 335 -13.62 -19.99 -3.12
C ASN A 335 -14.74 -19.02 -2.72
N ALA A 336 -15.11 -18.95 -1.43
CA ALA A 336 -16.07 -17.96 -0.95
C ALA A 336 -15.60 -16.52 -1.25
N SER A 337 -14.31 -16.24 -1.06
CA SER A 337 -13.71 -14.94 -1.39
C SER A 337 -13.74 -14.68 -2.91
N LEU A 338 -13.37 -15.67 -3.71
CA LEU A 338 -13.41 -15.61 -5.17
C LEU A 338 -14.81 -15.33 -5.71
N GLN A 339 -15.85 -15.97 -5.16
CA GLN A 339 -17.24 -15.73 -5.58
C GLN A 339 -17.67 -14.28 -5.32
N VAL A 340 -17.23 -13.69 -4.20
CA VAL A 340 -17.49 -12.26 -3.92
C VAL A 340 -16.75 -11.36 -4.92
N LEU A 341 -15.47 -11.64 -5.21
CA LEU A 341 -14.70 -10.88 -6.20
C LEU A 341 -15.37 -10.93 -7.58
N LEU A 342 -15.71 -12.13 -8.05
CA LEU A 342 -16.40 -12.37 -9.34
C LEU A 342 -17.75 -11.65 -9.41
N GLY A 343 -18.56 -11.76 -8.35
CA GLY A 343 -19.87 -11.11 -8.27
C GLY A 343 -19.80 -9.58 -8.30
N ASN A 344 -18.62 -9.01 -8.07
CA ASN A 344 -18.35 -7.57 -8.08
C ASN A 344 -17.52 -7.12 -9.29
N ILE A 345 -17.36 -7.96 -10.31
CA ILE A 345 -16.86 -7.53 -11.63
C ILE A 345 -18.06 -7.23 -12.52
N TRP A 346 -18.13 -6.02 -13.08
CA TRP A 346 -19.23 -5.59 -13.93
C TRP A 346 -18.87 -5.62 -15.42
N LYS A 347 -19.88 -5.54 -16.27
CA LYS A 347 -19.70 -5.50 -17.74
C LYS A 347 -19.46 -4.08 -18.24
N THR A 348 -18.57 -3.35 -17.58
CA THR A 348 -18.22 -1.96 -17.91
C THR A 348 -16.72 -1.88 -18.19
N ASP A 349 -16.35 -1.28 -19.31
CA ASP A 349 -14.95 -1.06 -19.66
C ASP A 349 -14.47 0.25 -19.04
N THR A 350 -14.17 0.18 -17.74
CA THR A 350 -13.61 1.30 -16.99
C THR A 350 -12.38 0.86 -16.24
N LYS A 351 -11.44 1.79 -16.05
CA LYS A 351 -10.20 1.56 -15.29
C LYS A 351 -10.44 0.93 -13.91
N ALA A 352 -11.50 1.35 -13.22
CA ALA A 352 -11.88 0.77 -11.94
C ALA A 352 -12.26 -0.72 -12.08
N ASN A 353 -13.06 -1.08 -13.08
CA ASN A 353 -13.45 -2.47 -13.32
C ASN A 353 -12.29 -3.32 -13.85
N THR A 354 -11.45 -2.78 -14.74
CA THR A 354 -10.22 -3.44 -15.21
C THR A 354 -9.28 -3.74 -14.04
N SER A 355 -9.13 -2.80 -13.10
CA SER A 355 -8.34 -3.05 -11.89
C SER A 355 -8.89 -4.17 -11.01
N ARG A 356 -10.22 -4.36 -10.96
CA ARG A 356 -10.85 -5.45 -10.21
C ARG A 356 -10.57 -6.80 -10.85
N ILE A 357 -10.66 -6.87 -12.18
CA ILE A 357 -10.29 -8.07 -12.95
C ILE A 357 -8.84 -8.42 -12.66
N ILE A 358 -7.92 -7.45 -12.78
CA ILE A 358 -6.49 -7.67 -12.49
C ILE A 358 -6.28 -8.17 -11.06
N PHE A 359 -6.88 -7.52 -10.06
CA PHE A 359 -6.74 -7.95 -8.66
C PHE A 359 -7.24 -9.38 -8.42
N MET A 360 -8.37 -9.74 -9.03
CA MET A 360 -8.92 -11.09 -8.91
C MET A 360 -7.99 -12.13 -9.54
N LEU A 361 -7.41 -11.83 -10.70
CA LEU A 361 -6.45 -12.71 -11.36
C LEU A 361 -5.17 -12.86 -10.52
N GLU A 362 -4.61 -11.76 -9.99
CA GLU A 362 -3.46 -11.81 -9.08
C GLU A 362 -3.77 -12.60 -7.79
N PHE A 363 -5.00 -12.46 -7.27
CA PHE A 363 -5.47 -13.23 -6.12
C PHE A 363 -5.49 -14.74 -6.43
N LEU A 364 -5.99 -15.13 -7.61
CA LEU A 364 -5.93 -16.51 -8.06
C LEU A 364 -4.48 -16.98 -8.23
N GLU A 365 -3.67 -16.22 -8.94
CA GLU A 365 -2.25 -16.53 -9.19
C GLU A 365 -1.52 -16.84 -7.88
N THR A 366 -1.69 -15.98 -6.87
CA THR A 366 -1.06 -16.11 -5.55
C THR A 366 -1.60 -17.29 -4.75
N THR A 367 -2.91 -17.49 -4.74
CA THR A 367 -3.55 -18.49 -3.85
C THR A 367 -3.46 -19.92 -4.39
N LEU A 368 -3.52 -20.11 -5.71
CA LEU A 368 -3.53 -21.42 -6.35
C LEU A 368 -2.20 -22.18 -6.22
N LEU A 369 -1.09 -21.47 -5.99
CA LEU A 369 0.23 -22.07 -5.74
C LEU A 369 0.30 -22.82 -4.40
N HIS A 370 -0.57 -22.50 -3.45
CA HIS A 370 -0.51 -23.02 -2.08
C HIS A 370 -1.59 -24.06 -1.76
N ILE A 371 -2.59 -24.20 -2.63
CA ILE A 371 -3.74 -25.09 -2.39
C ILE A 371 -3.63 -26.32 -3.29
N PRO A 372 -3.91 -27.53 -2.77
CA PRO A 372 -4.15 -28.69 -3.62
C PRO A 372 -5.51 -28.57 -4.31
N ILE A 373 -5.52 -28.55 -5.64
CA ILE A 373 -6.71 -28.34 -6.47
C ILE A 373 -7.01 -29.63 -7.23
N ASN A 374 -8.26 -30.07 -7.20
CA ASN A 374 -8.69 -31.22 -8.01
C ASN A 374 -9.10 -30.79 -9.44
N SER A 375 -9.09 -31.74 -10.37
CA SER A 375 -9.44 -31.49 -11.78
C SER A 375 -10.87 -30.95 -11.95
N GLN A 376 -11.82 -31.42 -11.15
CA GLN A 376 -13.21 -30.96 -11.24
C GLN A 376 -13.36 -29.48 -10.90
N TYR A 377 -12.64 -28.98 -9.89
CA TYR A 377 -12.63 -27.57 -9.53
C TYR A 377 -11.96 -26.73 -10.62
N ILE A 378 -10.89 -27.23 -11.23
CA ILE A 378 -10.24 -26.58 -12.36
C ILE A 378 -11.23 -26.41 -13.52
N ASP A 379 -11.88 -27.49 -13.96
CA ASP A 379 -12.77 -27.46 -15.12
C ASP A 379 -14.06 -26.67 -14.90
N LYS A 380 -14.65 -26.77 -13.69
CA LYS A 380 -15.96 -26.15 -13.41
C LYS A 380 -15.87 -24.71 -12.92
N VAL A 381 -14.77 -24.32 -12.28
CA VAL A 381 -14.64 -23.00 -11.64
C VAL A 381 -13.53 -22.18 -12.28
N LEU A 382 -12.30 -22.69 -12.34
CA LEU A 382 -11.15 -21.89 -12.75
C LEU A 382 -11.09 -21.66 -14.27
N GLN A 383 -11.27 -22.71 -15.08
CA GLN A 383 -11.18 -22.62 -16.54
C GLN A 383 -12.19 -21.63 -17.13
N PRO A 384 -13.48 -21.60 -16.74
CA PRO A 384 -14.42 -20.59 -17.21
C PRO A 384 -13.95 -19.15 -16.94
N ILE A 385 -13.34 -18.90 -15.78
CA ILE A 385 -12.82 -17.58 -15.40
C ILE A 385 -11.63 -17.23 -16.30
N ILE A 386 -10.64 -18.11 -16.42
CA ILE A 386 -9.44 -17.89 -17.22
C ILE A 386 -9.81 -17.64 -18.68
N MET A 387 -10.65 -18.48 -19.26
CA MET A 387 -11.06 -18.38 -20.66
C MET A 387 -11.83 -17.08 -20.97
N SER A 388 -12.50 -16.49 -19.97
CA SER A 388 -13.18 -15.21 -20.14
C SER A 388 -12.21 -14.01 -20.30
N TYR A 389 -10.97 -14.13 -19.81
CA TYR A 389 -9.98 -13.04 -19.80
C TYR A 389 -8.73 -13.31 -20.62
N ILE A 390 -8.42 -14.57 -20.93
CA ILE A 390 -7.23 -14.96 -21.73
C ILE A 390 -7.28 -14.43 -23.16
N HIS A 391 -8.48 -14.08 -23.66
CA HIS A 391 -8.69 -13.46 -24.96
C HIS A 391 -8.99 -11.95 -24.87
N SER A 392 -8.82 -11.34 -23.70
CA SER A 392 -9.05 -9.91 -23.50
C SER A 392 -8.20 -9.09 -24.47
N THR A 393 -8.73 -7.97 -24.96
CA THR A 393 -7.98 -7.00 -25.78
C THR A 393 -6.94 -6.27 -24.95
N ASN A 394 -7.21 -6.05 -23.66
CA ASN A 394 -6.27 -5.46 -22.71
C ASN A 394 -5.11 -6.42 -22.41
N SER A 395 -3.88 -6.03 -22.75
CA SER A 395 -2.69 -6.86 -22.59
C SER A 395 -2.42 -7.25 -21.14
N ILE A 396 -2.60 -6.33 -20.20
CA ILE A 396 -2.35 -6.58 -18.78
C ILE A 396 -3.32 -7.64 -18.25
N VAL A 397 -4.61 -7.53 -18.58
CA VAL A 397 -5.63 -8.52 -18.20
C VAL A 397 -5.31 -9.89 -18.78
N ARG A 398 -4.92 -9.93 -20.06
CA ARG A 398 -4.56 -11.16 -20.77
C ARG A 398 -3.33 -11.82 -20.14
N GLU A 399 -2.27 -11.06 -19.85
CA GLU A 399 -1.05 -11.55 -19.21
C GLU A 399 -1.34 -12.11 -17.81
N ASN A 400 -2.15 -11.42 -17.01
CA ASN A 400 -2.58 -11.93 -15.70
C ASN A 400 -3.40 -13.22 -15.81
N ALA A 401 -4.24 -13.37 -16.85
CA ALA A 401 -4.96 -14.63 -17.09
C ALA A 401 -4.01 -15.78 -17.44
N HIS A 402 -2.96 -15.51 -18.21
CA HIS A 402 -1.89 -16.50 -18.44
C HIS A 402 -1.14 -16.85 -17.15
N ALA A 403 -0.84 -15.87 -16.29
CA ALA A 403 -0.19 -16.12 -15.02
C ALA A 403 -1.02 -17.07 -14.14
N VAL A 404 -2.34 -16.87 -14.05
CA VAL A 404 -3.25 -17.79 -13.36
C VAL A 404 -3.21 -19.20 -13.96
N GLN A 405 -3.24 -19.31 -15.30
CA GLN A 405 -3.15 -20.61 -15.97
C GLN A 405 -1.83 -21.33 -15.66
N LEU A 406 -0.72 -20.59 -15.60
CA LEU A 406 0.59 -21.11 -15.20
C LEU A 406 0.61 -21.56 -13.73
N SER A 407 -0.01 -20.81 -12.81
CA SER A 407 -0.15 -21.22 -11.41
C SER A 407 -0.88 -22.55 -11.25
N ILE A 408 -1.87 -22.85 -12.10
CA ILE A 408 -2.54 -24.17 -12.11
C ILE A 408 -1.55 -25.28 -12.51
N PHE A 409 -0.72 -25.04 -13.53
CA PHE A 409 0.32 -26.00 -13.92
C PHE A 409 1.39 -26.18 -12.85
N GLN A 410 1.73 -25.14 -12.10
CA GLN A 410 2.73 -25.18 -11.01
C GLN A 410 2.19 -25.68 -9.67
N SER A 411 0.86 -25.71 -9.49
CA SER A 411 0.23 -26.13 -8.24
C SER A 411 0.73 -27.53 -7.80
N PRO A 412 1.07 -27.73 -6.50
CA PRO A 412 1.82 -28.88 -5.97
C PRO A 412 1.02 -30.19 -5.89
N ASN A 413 0.07 -30.40 -6.81
CA ASN A 413 -0.82 -31.54 -6.81
C ASN A 413 -0.09 -32.86 -7.09
N THR A 414 -0.12 -33.77 -6.11
CA THR A 414 0.47 -35.11 -6.21
C THR A 414 -0.52 -36.22 -6.56
N SER A 415 -1.81 -35.91 -6.47
CA SER A 415 -2.87 -36.85 -6.84
C SER A 415 -2.88 -37.12 -8.35
N GLU A 416 -3.45 -38.25 -8.75
CA GLU A 416 -3.44 -38.68 -10.16
C GLU A 416 -4.33 -37.81 -11.05
N THR A 417 -5.49 -37.37 -10.53
CA THR A 417 -6.47 -36.64 -11.33
C THR A 417 -6.00 -35.26 -11.81
N PRO A 418 -5.27 -34.44 -11.04
CA PRO A 418 -4.74 -33.16 -11.54
C PRO A 418 -3.55 -33.34 -12.48
N ILE A 419 -2.74 -34.40 -12.31
CA ILE A 419 -1.64 -34.69 -13.24
C ILE A 419 -2.18 -35.13 -14.59
N ALA A 420 -3.24 -35.96 -14.60
CA ALA A 420 -3.98 -36.32 -15.81
C ALA A 420 -4.55 -35.08 -16.52
N TRP A 421 -5.13 -34.17 -15.75
CA TRP A 421 -5.61 -32.91 -16.29
C TRP A 421 -4.49 -32.07 -16.91
N LYS A 422 -3.34 -31.96 -16.22
CA LYS A 422 -2.17 -31.23 -16.75
C LYS A 422 -1.70 -31.82 -18.08
N SER A 423 -1.56 -33.15 -18.19
CA SER A 423 -1.11 -33.78 -19.44
C SER A 423 -2.05 -33.52 -20.62
N ILE A 424 -3.37 -33.56 -20.38
CA ILE A 424 -4.38 -33.28 -21.41
C ILE A 424 -4.41 -31.80 -21.81
N SER A 425 -4.27 -30.88 -20.84
CA SER A 425 -4.44 -29.44 -21.05
C SER A 425 -3.20 -28.72 -21.59
N LEU A 426 -2.01 -29.32 -21.53
CA LEU A 426 -0.76 -28.69 -21.95
C LEU A 426 -0.74 -28.33 -23.44
N LYS A 427 -1.06 -29.28 -24.31
CA LYS A 427 -1.01 -29.07 -25.76
C LYS A 427 -2.04 -28.03 -26.24
N PRO A 428 -3.32 -28.07 -25.84
CA PRO A 428 -4.28 -27.01 -26.16
C PRO A 428 -3.82 -25.63 -25.69
N TYR A 429 -3.22 -25.53 -24.50
CA TYR A 429 -2.73 -24.26 -23.99
C TYR A 429 -1.51 -23.74 -24.77
N LEU A 430 -0.57 -24.61 -25.14
CA LEU A 430 0.55 -24.25 -26.00
C LEU A 430 0.06 -23.81 -27.39
N GLU A 431 -0.94 -24.47 -27.95
CA GLU A 431 -1.55 -24.03 -29.21
C GLU A 431 -2.17 -22.63 -29.09
N LEU A 432 -2.87 -22.35 -27.99
CA LEU A 432 -3.45 -21.04 -27.72
C LEU A 432 -2.38 -19.95 -27.64
N ILE A 433 -1.35 -20.10 -26.81
CA ILE A 433 -0.31 -19.07 -26.62
C ILE A 433 0.48 -18.83 -27.91
N LEU A 434 0.77 -19.88 -28.68
CA LEU A 434 1.45 -19.76 -29.97
C LEU A 434 0.59 -19.01 -31.00
N THR A 435 -0.71 -19.27 -31.02
CA THR A 435 -1.66 -18.57 -31.91
C THR A 435 -1.74 -17.09 -31.56
N GLN A 436 -1.78 -16.76 -30.26
CA GLN A 436 -1.79 -15.39 -29.77
C GLN A 436 -0.47 -14.67 -30.05
N PHE A 437 0.67 -15.33 -29.88
CA PHE A 437 1.99 -14.80 -30.25
C PHE A 437 2.09 -14.52 -31.75
N ALA A 438 1.64 -15.45 -32.60
CA ALA A 438 1.60 -15.26 -34.05
C ALA A 438 0.70 -14.08 -34.48
N SER A 439 -0.29 -13.75 -33.64
CA SER A 439 -1.22 -12.62 -33.80
C SER A 439 -0.74 -11.33 -33.12
N ASN A 440 0.50 -11.28 -32.61
CA ASN A 440 1.07 -10.14 -31.85
C ASN A 440 0.27 -9.73 -30.59
N LEU A 441 -0.50 -10.66 -30.01
CA LEU A 441 -1.21 -10.43 -28.76
C LEU A 441 -0.35 -10.78 -27.54
N VAL A 442 0.71 -11.56 -27.71
CA VAL A 442 1.61 -11.98 -26.63
C VAL A 442 3.02 -11.56 -26.99
N SER A 443 3.78 -11.06 -26.01
CA SER A 443 5.18 -10.66 -26.19
C SER A 443 6.12 -11.88 -26.27
N LYS A 444 7.35 -11.67 -26.76
CA LYS A 444 8.39 -12.72 -26.75
C LYS A 444 8.64 -13.20 -25.32
N GLU A 445 8.77 -12.25 -24.40
CA GLU A 445 9.07 -12.48 -22.99
C GLU A 445 8.01 -13.36 -22.33
N GLN A 446 6.72 -13.04 -22.53
CA GLN A 446 5.62 -13.81 -21.98
C GLN A 446 5.56 -15.23 -22.55
N LEU A 447 5.80 -15.40 -23.86
CA LEU A 447 5.85 -16.73 -24.48
C LEU A 447 6.97 -17.58 -23.87
N LEU A 448 8.16 -17.00 -23.69
CA LEU A 448 9.30 -17.71 -23.10
C LEU A 448 9.01 -18.09 -21.64
N THR A 449 8.43 -17.21 -20.83
CA THR A 449 8.02 -17.52 -19.45
C THR A 449 7.02 -18.67 -19.38
N VAL A 450 6.06 -18.74 -20.32
CA VAL A 450 5.12 -19.86 -20.43
C VAL A 450 5.86 -21.18 -20.70
N TYR A 451 6.76 -21.18 -21.67
CA TYR A 451 7.55 -22.37 -22.03
C TYR A 451 8.47 -22.81 -20.87
N GLU A 452 9.20 -21.89 -20.25
CA GLU A 452 10.05 -22.18 -19.09
C GLU A 452 9.25 -22.79 -17.93
N THR A 453 8.09 -22.20 -17.65
CA THR A 453 7.20 -22.68 -16.58
C THR A 453 6.69 -24.09 -16.88
N ILE A 454 6.18 -24.34 -18.08
CA ILE A 454 5.71 -25.66 -18.50
C ILE A 454 6.84 -26.68 -18.43
N ASN A 455 8.01 -26.35 -18.96
CA ASN A 455 9.17 -27.23 -19.00
C ASN A 455 9.63 -27.64 -17.60
N SER A 456 9.55 -26.75 -16.62
CA SER A 456 9.86 -27.08 -15.23
C SER A 456 8.94 -28.18 -14.64
N GLN A 457 7.72 -28.32 -15.17
CA GLN A 457 6.73 -29.28 -14.71
C GLN A 457 6.77 -30.61 -15.48
N LEU A 458 7.33 -30.63 -16.68
CA LEU A 458 7.37 -31.81 -17.56
C LEU A 458 8.05 -33.04 -16.95
N PRO A 459 9.21 -32.94 -16.25
CA PRO A 459 9.84 -34.10 -15.62
C PRO A 459 8.89 -34.80 -14.65
N TYR A 460 8.11 -34.03 -13.88
CA TYR A 460 7.14 -34.58 -12.94
C TYR A 460 5.97 -35.27 -13.63
N ILE A 461 5.41 -34.66 -14.68
CA ILE A 461 4.28 -35.22 -15.44
C ILE A 461 4.70 -36.50 -16.19
N SER A 462 5.93 -36.53 -16.71
CA SER A 462 6.46 -37.67 -17.47
C SER A 462 6.59 -38.97 -16.67
N ILE A 463 6.61 -38.90 -15.32
CA ILE A 463 6.61 -40.07 -14.46
C ILE A 463 5.33 -40.89 -14.66
N LYS A 464 4.19 -40.22 -14.84
CA LYS A 464 2.88 -40.87 -15.04
C LYS A 464 2.46 -40.99 -16.50
N TYR A 465 2.94 -40.08 -17.35
CA TYR A 465 2.63 -40.05 -18.78
C TYR A 465 3.92 -40.10 -19.62
N PRO A 466 4.55 -41.29 -19.75
CA PRO A 466 5.72 -41.47 -20.60
C PRO A 466 5.40 -41.05 -22.03
N GLY A 467 6.25 -40.21 -22.64
CA GLY A 467 6.08 -39.74 -24.02
C GLY A 467 5.47 -38.34 -24.17
N ILE A 468 4.92 -37.74 -23.11
CA ILE A 468 4.35 -36.38 -23.18
C ILE A 468 5.38 -35.34 -23.64
N VAL A 469 6.63 -35.47 -23.19
CA VAL A 469 7.72 -34.55 -23.58
C VAL A 469 7.99 -34.62 -25.07
N GLU A 470 8.04 -35.83 -25.63
CA GLU A 470 8.30 -36.04 -27.05
C GLU A 470 7.12 -35.60 -27.91
N GLU A 471 5.88 -35.81 -27.46
CA GLU A 471 4.69 -35.28 -28.12
C GLU A 471 4.73 -33.74 -28.20
N LEU A 472 5.05 -33.06 -27.09
CA LEU A 472 5.10 -31.60 -27.04
C LEU A 472 6.26 -31.02 -27.86
N LEU A 473 7.42 -31.70 -27.90
CA LEU A 473 8.54 -31.34 -28.76
C LEU A 473 8.16 -31.46 -30.24
N GLN A 474 7.53 -32.57 -30.64
CA GLN A 474 7.03 -32.77 -32.02
C GLN A 474 6.00 -31.70 -32.39
N PHE A 475 5.10 -31.39 -31.47
CA PHE A 475 4.12 -30.31 -31.65
C PHE A 475 4.82 -28.96 -31.88
N THR A 476 5.73 -28.53 -31.00
CA THR A 476 6.45 -27.25 -31.17
C THR A 476 7.27 -27.25 -32.45
N PHE A 477 7.99 -28.34 -32.75
CA PHE A 477 8.77 -28.48 -33.98
C PHE A 477 7.92 -28.30 -35.23
N SER A 478 6.74 -28.93 -35.29
CA SER A 478 5.81 -28.75 -36.42
C SER A 478 5.43 -27.28 -36.61
N LYS A 479 5.17 -26.54 -35.52
CA LYS A 479 4.85 -25.12 -35.56
C LYS A 479 6.05 -24.26 -35.99
N VAL A 480 7.29 -24.61 -35.60
CA VAL A 480 8.51 -23.93 -36.10
C VAL A 480 8.65 -24.13 -37.61
N ARG A 481 8.49 -25.38 -38.08
CA ARG A 481 8.67 -25.74 -39.49
C ARG A 481 7.64 -25.04 -40.38
N ASP A 482 6.39 -25.00 -39.93
CA ASP A 482 5.29 -24.44 -40.70
C ASP A 482 5.25 -22.89 -40.62
N CYS A 483 6.12 -22.27 -39.80
CA CYS A 483 6.23 -20.82 -39.68
C CYS A 483 7.07 -20.21 -40.80
N SER A 484 6.46 -19.29 -41.58
CA SER A 484 7.14 -18.56 -42.66
C SER A 484 7.83 -17.26 -42.22
N LYS A 485 7.37 -16.65 -41.11
CA LYS A 485 7.91 -15.37 -40.62
C LYS A 485 9.21 -15.60 -39.85
N ILE A 486 10.33 -15.13 -40.39
CA ILE A 486 11.68 -15.34 -39.81
C ILE A 486 11.78 -14.91 -38.32
N PRO A 487 11.36 -13.69 -37.91
CA PRO A 487 11.50 -13.29 -36.50
C PRO A 487 10.70 -14.18 -35.54
N THR A 488 9.48 -14.55 -35.94
CA THR A 488 8.64 -15.50 -35.21
C THR A 488 9.31 -16.88 -35.14
N LYS A 489 9.83 -17.37 -36.28
CA LYS A 489 10.52 -18.66 -36.38
C LYS A 489 11.75 -18.74 -35.47
N VAL A 490 12.50 -17.64 -35.31
CA VAL A 490 13.62 -17.55 -34.35
C VAL A 490 13.11 -17.77 -32.92
N VAL A 491 12.06 -17.06 -32.49
CA VAL A 491 11.49 -17.21 -31.13
C VAL A 491 10.91 -18.61 -30.90
N LEU A 492 10.22 -19.19 -31.89
CA LEU A 492 9.71 -20.56 -31.78
C LEU A 492 10.83 -21.59 -31.69
N SER A 493 11.95 -21.34 -32.39
CA SER A 493 13.16 -22.18 -32.27
C SER A 493 13.78 -22.06 -30.88
N GLU A 494 13.79 -20.87 -30.28
CA GLU A 494 14.21 -20.68 -28.88
C GLU A 494 13.32 -21.48 -27.92
N CYS A 495 12.01 -21.47 -28.13
CA CYS A 495 11.05 -22.26 -27.35
C CYS A 495 11.32 -23.77 -27.48
N LEU A 496 11.61 -24.25 -28.69
CA LEU A 496 11.96 -25.66 -28.95
C LEU A 496 13.24 -26.06 -28.22
N ILE A 497 14.28 -25.21 -28.28
CA ILE A 497 15.54 -25.43 -27.55
C ILE A 497 15.25 -25.54 -26.05
N LEU A 498 14.45 -24.62 -25.48
CA LEU A 498 14.08 -24.67 -24.06
C LEU A 498 13.39 -25.99 -23.66
N GLN A 499 12.48 -26.51 -24.51
CA GLN A 499 11.79 -27.78 -24.24
C GLN A 499 12.73 -28.99 -24.22
N CYS A 500 13.83 -28.95 -24.97
CA CYS A 500 14.82 -30.03 -24.97
C CYS A 500 15.42 -30.26 -23.57
N GLY A 501 15.44 -29.22 -22.72
CA GLY A 501 15.91 -29.32 -21.34
C GLY A 501 15.08 -30.23 -20.43
N ALA A 502 13.86 -30.59 -20.84
CA ALA A 502 13.02 -31.54 -20.11
C ALA A 502 13.33 -33.01 -20.43
N LEU A 503 14.20 -33.30 -21.41
CA LEU A 503 14.62 -34.65 -21.77
C LEU A 503 15.73 -35.17 -20.85
N SER A 504 15.66 -36.46 -20.54
CA SER A 504 16.69 -37.18 -19.78
C SER A 504 17.45 -38.16 -20.66
N GLY A 505 18.74 -38.36 -20.38
CA GLY A 505 19.59 -39.32 -21.09
C GLY A 505 19.89 -38.94 -22.53
N ASP A 506 20.10 -39.95 -23.39
CA ASP A 506 20.55 -39.79 -24.79
C ASP A 506 19.48 -39.20 -25.73
N GLY A 507 18.21 -39.17 -25.29
CA GLY A 507 17.11 -38.63 -26.09
C GLY A 507 17.27 -37.14 -26.45
N ILE A 508 18.06 -36.39 -25.67
CA ILE A 508 18.34 -34.98 -25.92
C ILE A 508 19.16 -34.75 -27.19
N CYS A 509 20.11 -35.65 -27.51
CA CYS A 509 21.04 -35.47 -28.63
C CYS A 509 20.31 -35.39 -29.98
N LYS A 510 19.33 -36.27 -30.20
CA LYS A 510 18.49 -36.27 -31.41
C LYS A 510 17.75 -34.94 -31.61
N TRP A 511 17.28 -34.34 -30.52
CA TRP A 511 16.57 -33.06 -30.58
C TRP A 511 17.52 -31.87 -30.72
N LEU A 512 18.74 -31.96 -30.18
CA LEU A 512 19.80 -30.98 -30.42
C LEU A 512 20.24 -30.99 -31.89
N ASP A 513 20.36 -32.15 -32.53
CA ASP A 513 20.61 -32.27 -33.98
C ASP A 513 19.51 -31.56 -34.78
N THR A 514 18.25 -31.83 -34.42
CA THR A 514 17.07 -31.21 -35.05
C THR A 514 17.10 -29.68 -34.88
N CYS A 515 17.45 -29.19 -33.69
CA CYS A 515 17.59 -27.76 -33.43
C CYS A 515 18.73 -27.14 -34.25
N GLN A 516 19.88 -27.82 -34.35
CA GLN A 516 21.02 -27.36 -35.14
C GLN A 516 20.65 -27.24 -36.63
N GLU A 517 19.98 -28.25 -37.19
CA GLU A 517 19.49 -28.20 -38.57
C GLU A 517 18.56 -27.00 -38.79
N LEU A 518 17.61 -26.76 -37.87
CA LEU A 518 16.73 -25.58 -37.94
C LEU A 518 17.50 -24.26 -37.85
N ILE A 519 18.49 -24.16 -36.96
CA ILE A 519 19.32 -22.97 -36.80
C ILE A 519 20.08 -22.64 -38.08
N THR A 520 20.63 -23.65 -38.77
CA THR A 520 21.39 -23.43 -40.02
C THR A 520 20.54 -22.84 -41.15
N GLN A 521 19.22 -23.03 -41.11
CA GLN A 521 18.27 -22.51 -42.10
C GLN A 521 17.84 -21.05 -41.85
N LEU A 522 18.18 -20.46 -40.71
CA LEU A 522 17.81 -19.09 -40.34
C LEU A 522 18.87 -18.09 -40.78
N PRO A 523 18.56 -16.81 -41.08
CA PRO A 523 19.58 -15.79 -41.35
C PRO A 523 20.27 -15.29 -40.06
N GLN A 524 21.46 -14.70 -40.21
CA GLN A 524 22.11 -13.92 -39.15
C GLN A 524 21.33 -12.62 -38.87
N PRO A 525 21.25 -12.11 -37.62
CA PRO A 525 21.95 -12.55 -36.40
C PRO A 525 21.25 -13.66 -35.59
N GLY A 526 20.04 -14.07 -35.96
CA GLY A 526 19.24 -15.05 -35.19
C GLY A 526 19.93 -16.41 -35.01
N GLN A 527 20.77 -16.81 -35.96
CA GLN A 527 21.60 -18.02 -35.82
C GLN A 527 22.53 -17.96 -34.60
N LEU A 528 23.21 -16.83 -34.38
CA LEU A 528 24.19 -16.69 -33.30
C LEU A 528 23.49 -16.70 -31.94
N GLU A 529 22.36 -15.99 -31.83
CA GLU A 529 21.52 -15.96 -30.63
C GLU A 529 21.04 -17.36 -30.25
N LEU A 530 20.51 -18.13 -31.20
CA LEU A 530 20.01 -19.48 -30.94
C LEU A 530 21.12 -20.47 -30.59
N LYS A 531 22.29 -20.38 -31.22
CA LYS A 531 23.45 -21.19 -30.82
C LYS A 531 23.87 -20.90 -29.38
N TRP A 532 23.88 -19.63 -28.98
CA TRP A 532 24.17 -19.26 -27.59
C TRP A 532 23.13 -19.82 -26.61
N LYS A 533 21.84 -19.74 -26.96
CA LYS A 533 20.75 -20.31 -26.14
C LYS A 533 20.84 -21.84 -26.03
N MET A 534 21.21 -22.51 -27.12
CA MET A 534 21.46 -23.94 -27.13
C MET A 534 22.65 -24.32 -26.24
N TRP A 535 23.73 -23.54 -26.26
CA TRP A 535 24.85 -23.72 -25.34
C TRP A 535 24.44 -23.55 -23.87
N GLU A 536 23.70 -22.49 -23.55
CA GLU A 536 23.20 -22.24 -22.19
C GLU A 536 22.31 -23.39 -21.69
N LEU A 537 21.50 -23.99 -22.56
CA LEU A 537 20.73 -25.18 -22.24
C LEU A 537 21.63 -26.38 -21.91
N VAL A 538 22.61 -26.71 -22.77
CA VAL A 538 23.54 -27.82 -22.58
C VAL A 538 24.31 -27.65 -21.27
N LYS A 539 24.79 -26.44 -20.99
CA LYS A 539 25.51 -26.11 -19.75
C LYS A 539 24.63 -26.27 -18.51
N LYS A 540 23.35 -25.90 -18.58
CA LYS A 540 22.41 -25.97 -17.44
C LYS A 540 21.82 -27.37 -17.22
N SER A 541 21.69 -28.19 -18.26
CA SER A 541 21.03 -29.50 -18.18
C SER A 541 21.79 -30.52 -17.34
N ARG A 542 23.11 -30.32 -17.13
CA ARG A 542 24.00 -31.27 -16.43
C ARG A 542 23.91 -32.69 -17.01
N ASN A 543 23.59 -32.80 -18.30
CA ASN A 543 23.48 -34.08 -19.00
C ASN A 543 24.78 -34.33 -19.79
N ASP A 544 25.52 -35.38 -19.40
CA ASP A 544 26.81 -35.72 -20.00
C ASP A 544 26.72 -35.99 -21.52
N ALA A 545 25.62 -36.61 -21.97
CA ALA A 545 25.39 -36.86 -23.39
C ALA A 545 25.23 -35.55 -24.18
N ALA A 546 24.53 -34.55 -23.61
CA ALA A 546 24.38 -33.24 -24.23
C ALA A 546 25.71 -32.46 -24.29
N ILE A 547 26.53 -32.56 -23.24
CA ILE A 547 27.85 -31.92 -23.19
C ILE A 547 28.78 -32.58 -24.22
N GLN A 548 28.82 -33.91 -24.27
CA GLN A 548 29.62 -34.64 -25.24
C GLN A 548 29.17 -34.30 -26.67
N TRP A 549 27.85 -34.26 -26.92
CA TRP A 549 27.28 -33.86 -28.21
C TRP A 549 27.74 -32.47 -28.66
N TRP A 550 27.80 -31.50 -27.74
CA TRP A 550 28.22 -30.13 -28.06
C TRP A 550 29.67 -30.08 -28.56
N TYR A 551 30.57 -30.80 -27.90
CA TYR A 551 31.99 -30.82 -28.26
C TYR A 551 32.29 -31.69 -29.49
N THR A 552 31.48 -32.71 -29.80
CA THR A 552 31.66 -33.53 -31.01
C THR A 552 31.18 -32.84 -32.29
N HIS A 553 30.18 -31.95 -32.21
CA HIS A 553 29.63 -31.26 -33.38
C HIS A 553 30.30 -29.91 -33.71
N ASP A 554 31.38 -29.57 -32.99
CA ASP A 554 32.22 -28.38 -33.17
C ASP A 554 31.44 -27.08 -33.43
N ILE A 555 30.40 -26.86 -32.61
CA ILE A 555 29.51 -25.71 -32.74
C ILE A 555 30.23 -24.47 -32.18
N HIS A 556 31.10 -23.88 -33.00
CA HIS A 556 31.82 -22.66 -32.63
C HIS A 556 30.84 -21.50 -32.44
N VAL A 557 30.69 -21.05 -31.20
CA VAL A 557 30.21 -19.70 -30.90
C VAL A 557 31.47 -18.87 -30.66
N ARG A 558 31.92 -18.12 -31.68
CA ARG A 558 32.99 -17.14 -31.46
C ARG A 558 32.43 -16.07 -30.51
N LEU A 559 32.98 -16.04 -29.30
CA LEU A 559 32.72 -15.03 -28.27
C LEU A 559 33.02 -13.62 -28.79
#